data_AF-A0A8H5DGR6-F1
#
_entry.id   AF-A0A8H5DGR6-F1
#
_cell.length_a   1.000
_cell.length_b   1.000
_cell.length_c   1.000
_cell.angle_alpha   90.00
_cell.angle_beta   90.00
_cell.angle_gamma   90.00
#
_symmetry.space_group_name_H-M   'P 1'
#
loop_
_entity.id
_entity.type
_entity.pdbx_description
1 polymer ?
#
loop_
_entity_poly.entity_id
_entity_poly.type
_entity_poly.pdbx_seq_one_letter_code
_entity_poly.pdbx_strand_id
1 'polypeptide(L)'
;MSSNHDHIQEWLAQIPHVQITSAEVERPAKKRKRDDSRHQLPSPEPSAANSDHSSKMSLETPRKRQLVDQAVDNHETPRPKKAPSIAGSGSILRDAPSLSSQSDTSQRSGRSSPIKVFPIHGMDNHLLTAKSLDANQQGLPSELKHLLRDMKDIREVYGIIPESFKVEIENLPQPDQDLQYLRSYAYTSSSDFDLDPSDPKAAARLLTTFKQVVLSARECHERQNDETGWNHLVHTSLLHTVFRGSRWPENAIVDYLPSHDSDSRANVAVMQLYNTLGLVNHTAFHPLAYNPISLSIETKRYGGDLRRAHVQMAAWHASQWTFLESQAQDAVSKLPFLPGIIVQGHEWKFIASTRNNKETTLWSSSQFGDTLSVVGVFQIVAGLYRLRRWSVDVYWPWYREYVLMLADRPAEQ
;
A
#
# COMPACT_ATOMS: atom_id res chain seq x y z
N MET A 1 -3.11 -41.35 -21.08
CA MET A 1 -2.89 -39.89 -20.87
C MET A 1 -2.38 -39.73 -19.46
N SER A 2 -1.05 -39.79 -19.28
CA SER A 2 -0.42 -39.48 -17.99
C SER A 2 -0.67 -38.01 -17.70
N SER A 3 -1.19 -37.71 -16.52
CA SER A 3 -1.67 -36.39 -16.15
C SER A 3 -0.49 -35.42 -16.02
N ASN A 4 -0.65 -34.17 -16.43
CA ASN A 4 0.34 -33.09 -16.18
C ASN A 4 0.81 -33.05 -14.72
N HIS A 5 0.00 -33.55 -13.78
CA HIS A 5 0.36 -33.70 -12.38
C HIS A 5 1.58 -34.61 -12.16
N ASP A 6 1.65 -35.75 -12.84
CA ASP A 6 2.72 -36.73 -12.64
C ASP A 6 4.05 -36.18 -13.18
N HIS A 7 3.99 -35.45 -14.29
CA HIS A 7 5.16 -34.79 -14.89
C HIS A 7 5.72 -33.67 -14.00
N ILE A 8 4.84 -32.93 -13.31
CA ILE A 8 5.25 -31.89 -12.36
C ILE A 8 5.92 -32.52 -11.13
N GLN A 9 5.39 -33.64 -10.61
CA GLN A 9 5.99 -34.33 -9.47
C GLN A 9 7.36 -34.93 -9.82
N GLU A 10 7.48 -35.51 -11.02
CA GLU A 10 8.75 -36.05 -11.53
C GLU A 10 9.80 -34.95 -11.72
N TRP A 11 9.39 -33.78 -12.23
CA TRP A 11 10.26 -32.63 -12.37
C TRP A 11 10.70 -32.07 -11.00
N LEU A 12 9.78 -31.96 -10.03
CA LEU A 12 10.11 -31.50 -8.67
C LEU A 12 11.11 -32.43 -7.97
N ALA A 13 11.01 -33.75 -8.20
CA ALA A 13 11.94 -34.74 -7.65
C ALA A 13 13.34 -34.67 -8.27
N GLN A 14 13.49 -34.05 -9.44
CA GLN A 14 14.77 -33.88 -10.14
C GLN A 14 15.50 -32.58 -9.78
N ILE A 15 14.87 -31.68 -9.01
CA ILE A 15 15.53 -30.46 -8.54
C ILE A 15 16.58 -30.86 -7.48
N PRO A 16 17.87 -30.58 -7.68
CA PRO A 16 18.91 -30.96 -6.73
C PRO A 16 18.66 -30.29 -5.37
N HIS A 17 18.64 -31.07 -4.29
CA HIS A 17 18.71 -30.51 -2.95
C HIS A 17 20.06 -29.80 -2.78
N VAL A 18 20.04 -28.46 -2.74
CA VAL A 18 21.19 -27.67 -2.33
C VAL A 18 21.43 -27.96 -0.85
N GLN A 19 22.34 -28.89 -0.55
CA GLN A 19 22.90 -29.03 0.78
C GLN A 19 23.73 -27.78 1.05
N ILE A 20 23.19 -26.88 1.87
CA ILE A 20 23.97 -25.81 2.48
C ILE A 20 24.93 -26.49 3.46
N THR A 21 26.16 -26.75 3.02
CA THR A 21 27.26 -27.16 3.88
C THR A 21 27.68 -25.95 4.69
N SER A 22 27.32 -25.95 5.98
CA SER A 22 27.83 -24.99 6.96
C SER A 22 29.32 -25.23 7.16
N ALA A 23 30.16 -24.49 6.44
CA ALA A 23 31.60 -24.42 6.68
C ALA A 23 31.86 -23.64 7.99
N GLU A 24 32.68 -24.23 8.84
CA GLU A 24 33.07 -23.75 10.16
C GLU A 24 33.79 -22.39 10.10
N VAL A 25 33.31 -21.43 10.89
CA VAL A 25 34.11 -20.28 11.35
C VAL A 25 34.24 -20.40 12.86
N GLU A 26 35.48 -20.59 13.32
CA GLU A 26 35.86 -20.86 14.71
C GLU A 26 35.31 -19.82 15.71
N ARG A 27 34.81 -20.30 16.86
CA ARG A 27 34.55 -19.50 18.06
C ARG A 27 35.43 -20.02 19.21
N PRO A 28 36.04 -19.15 20.04
CA PRO A 28 36.98 -19.59 21.06
C PRO A 28 36.28 -20.32 22.22
N ALA A 29 37.02 -21.29 22.78
CA ALA A 29 36.53 -22.35 23.66
C ALA A 29 35.99 -21.89 25.03
N LYS A 30 34.86 -22.48 25.46
CA LYS A 30 34.41 -22.51 26.86
C LYS A 30 34.61 -23.91 27.45
N LYS A 31 35.24 -23.96 28.62
CA LYS A 31 35.68 -25.16 29.36
C LYS A 31 34.54 -26.16 29.64
N ARG A 32 34.82 -27.46 29.43
CA ARG A 32 33.97 -28.62 29.74
C ARG A 32 33.82 -28.84 31.25
N LYS A 33 32.65 -29.35 31.68
CA LYS A 33 32.46 -30.08 32.94
C LYS A 33 32.01 -31.51 32.61
N ARG A 34 32.53 -32.47 33.37
CA ARG A 34 32.61 -33.91 33.11
C ARG A 34 31.29 -34.69 33.26
N ASP A 35 31.36 -35.86 32.63
CA ASP A 35 30.48 -37.01 32.43
C ASP A 35 30.02 -37.75 33.71
N ASP A 36 28.89 -38.46 33.66
CA ASP A 36 28.77 -39.82 34.23
C ASP A 36 27.48 -40.58 33.79
N SER A 37 27.67 -41.55 32.89
CA SER A 37 27.41 -43.00 33.05
C SER A 37 26.01 -43.60 33.35
N ARG A 38 25.51 -44.37 32.35
CA ARG A 38 25.19 -45.84 32.38
C ARG A 38 23.73 -46.40 32.49
N HIS A 39 23.41 -47.20 31.43
CA HIS A 39 22.76 -48.54 31.35
C HIS A 39 21.24 -48.76 31.06
N GLN A 40 20.95 -49.02 29.76
CA GLN A 40 20.22 -50.13 29.06
C GLN A 40 19.15 -51.02 29.80
N LEU A 41 17.88 -51.08 29.31
CA LEU A 41 17.19 -52.09 28.42
C LEU A 41 16.33 -53.12 29.20
N PRO A 42 15.38 -53.93 28.63
CA PRO A 42 14.66 -53.94 27.33
C PRO A 42 13.11 -54.24 27.41
N SER A 43 12.43 -54.21 26.23
CA SER A 43 11.02 -54.59 25.89
C SER A 43 10.75 -56.11 25.86
N PRO A 44 9.48 -56.62 25.75
CA PRO A 44 8.74 -56.81 24.46
C PRO A 44 7.18 -56.62 24.57
N GLU A 45 6.36 -56.27 23.56
CA GLU A 45 5.95 -56.83 22.24
C GLU A 45 4.76 -57.87 22.29
N PRO A 46 3.99 -58.15 21.22
CA PRO A 46 2.80 -57.41 20.73
C PRO A 46 1.57 -58.29 20.39
N SER A 47 0.53 -57.70 19.76
CA SER A 47 -0.30 -58.22 18.61
C SER A 47 -1.80 -57.88 18.77
N ALA A 48 -2.39 -57.05 17.88
CA ALA A 48 -3.08 -57.41 16.61
C ALA A 48 -4.57 -57.80 16.84
N ALA A 49 -5.59 -57.50 16.04
CA ALA A 49 -5.79 -56.75 14.80
C ALA A 49 -7.32 -56.62 14.55
N ASN A 50 -7.71 -55.72 13.64
CA ASN A 50 -8.91 -55.75 12.77
C ASN A 50 -10.31 -55.64 13.43
N SER A 51 -11.36 -55.07 12.82
CA SER A 51 -11.63 -54.48 11.50
C SER A 51 -13.01 -53.79 11.52
N ASP A 52 -13.16 -52.77 10.67
CA ASP A 52 -14.34 -52.29 9.91
C ASP A 52 -15.77 -52.71 10.28
N HIS A 53 -16.70 -51.74 10.41
CA HIS A 53 -17.61 -51.32 9.33
C HIS A 53 -18.76 -50.39 9.82
N SER A 54 -18.84 -49.22 9.18
CA SER A 54 -20.01 -48.59 8.53
C SER A 54 -21.37 -48.35 9.26
N SER A 55 -21.83 -47.10 9.09
CA SER A 55 -23.19 -46.68 8.69
C SER A 55 -24.31 -46.58 9.74
N LYS A 56 -24.71 -45.35 10.11
CA LYS A 56 -25.97 -44.69 9.68
C LYS A 56 -26.31 -43.44 10.52
N MET A 57 -26.62 -42.36 9.79
CA MET A 57 -27.50 -41.22 10.13
C MET A 57 -28.74 -41.65 10.94
N SER A 58 -29.45 -40.88 11.78
CA SER A 58 -29.73 -39.44 11.96
C SER A 58 -30.69 -39.41 13.18
N LEU A 59 -30.73 -38.44 14.10
CA LEU A 59 -31.42 -37.15 14.07
C LEU A 59 -31.67 -36.73 15.56
N GLU A 60 -31.98 -35.45 15.76
CA GLU A 60 -32.57 -34.81 16.95
C GLU A 60 -31.68 -34.31 18.11
N THR A 61 -31.64 -32.97 18.21
CA THR A 61 -31.20 -32.15 19.35
C THR A 61 -32.23 -32.18 20.50
N PRO A 62 -31.82 -31.95 21.77
CA PRO A 62 -31.99 -30.59 22.31
C PRO A 62 -30.89 -30.12 23.29
N ARG A 63 -30.72 -28.79 23.37
CA ARG A 63 -29.81 -28.08 24.28
C ARG A 63 -30.10 -28.34 25.78
N LYS A 64 -29.05 -28.53 26.61
CA LYS A 64 -29.07 -28.16 28.03
C LYS A 64 -27.68 -27.78 28.56
N ARG A 65 -27.70 -26.92 29.57
CA ARG A 65 -26.64 -26.08 30.16
C ARG A 65 -25.62 -26.85 31.02
N GLN A 66 -24.42 -26.25 31.07
CA GLN A 66 -23.37 -26.20 32.10
C GLN A 66 -23.56 -26.98 33.43
N LEU A 67 -22.48 -27.70 33.84
CA LEU A 67 -21.69 -27.58 35.10
C LEU A 67 -20.85 -28.88 35.26
N VAL A 68 -19.51 -28.85 35.16
CA VAL A 68 -18.48 -28.66 36.22
C VAL A 68 -17.86 -29.99 36.72
N ASP A 69 -16.53 -30.04 36.51
CA ASP A 69 -15.43 -30.71 37.24
C ASP A 69 -15.10 -32.21 37.15
N GLN A 70 -13.77 -32.39 37.17
CA GLN A 70 -12.92 -33.57 37.43
C GLN A 70 -12.50 -34.38 36.18
N ALA A 71 -11.31 -34.12 35.60
CA ALA A 71 -9.99 -34.68 35.97
C ALA A 71 -9.89 -36.16 35.51
N VAL A 72 -8.89 -36.71 34.80
CA VAL A 72 -7.50 -36.40 34.41
C VAL A 72 -7.21 -37.35 33.22
N ASP A 73 -6.62 -36.91 32.11
CA ASP A 73 -5.40 -37.56 31.59
C ASP A 73 -4.70 -36.73 30.50
N ASN A 74 -3.39 -36.61 30.66
CA ASN A 74 -2.46 -35.79 29.91
C ASN A 74 -1.71 -36.67 28.90
N HIS A 75 -1.66 -36.25 27.65
CA HIS A 75 -0.48 -36.45 26.82
C HIS A 75 -0.06 -35.12 26.18
N GLU A 76 0.73 -34.34 26.93
CA GLU A 76 1.63 -33.33 26.36
C GLU A 76 3.00 -33.98 26.11
N THR A 77 3.61 -33.65 24.96
CA THR A 77 5.07 -33.64 24.75
C THR A 77 5.46 -32.20 24.30
N PRO A 78 6.68 -31.72 24.54
CA PRO A 78 6.92 -30.69 25.55
C PRO A 78 7.19 -29.29 24.97
N ARG A 79 6.73 -28.28 25.71
CA ARG A 79 7.07 -26.86 25.51
C ARG A 79 8.48 -26.53 26.03
N PRO A 80 9.24 -25.63 25.36
CA PRO A 80 10.41 -25.01 25.98
C PRO A 80 9.98 -24.03 27.09
N LYS A 81 10.68 -24.12 28.23
CA LYS A 81 10.47 -23.29 29.43
C LYS A 81 11.03 -21.87 29.21
N LYS A 82 10.27 -20.85 29.64
CA LYS A 82 10.74 -19.46 29.79
C LYS A 82 11.81 -19.37 30.88
N ALA A 83 12.84 -18.56 30.62
CA ALA A 83 13.77 -18.02 31.61
C ALA A 83 13.76 -16.47 31.51
N PRO A 84 14.19 -15.74 32.55
CA PRO A 84 13.60 -14.48 32.99
C PRO A 84 14.14 -13.24 32.28
N SER A 85 13.37 -12.15 32.38
CA SER A 85 13.75 -10.78 32.03
C SER A 85 14.90 -10.28 32.91
N ILE A 86 15.97 -9.82 32.27
CA ILE A 86 16.98 -8.92 32.86
C ILE A 86 17.03 -7.66 31.99
N ALA A 87 16.86 -6.53 32.64
CA ALA A 87 16.95 -5.18 32.09
C ALA A 87 18.42 -4.76 31.92
N GLY A 88 18.70 -3.88 30.94
CA GLY A 88 19.86 -2.98 30.99
C GLY A 88 20.69 -2.85 29.70
N SER A 89 20.50 -1.70 29.05
CA SER A 89 21.50 -0.89 28.32
C SER A 89 22.01 -1.30 26.93
N GLY A 90 21.41 -0.65 25.92
CA GLY A 90 22.12 0.22 24.97
C GLY A 90 22.79 -0.42 23.75
N SER A 91 22.26 -0.14 22.55
CA SER A 91 22.99 0.56 21.46
C SER A 91 22.50 0.19 20.05
N ILE A 92 21.99 1.22 19.36
CA ILE A 92 22.04 1.49 17.90
C ILE A 92 21.10 0.71 16.95
N LEU A 93 20.00 1.40 16.61
CA LEU A 93 19.37 1.55 15.30
C LEU A 93 19.61 0.41 14.28
N ARG A 94 18.67 -0.53 14.21
CA ARG A 94 18.34 -1.34 13.02
C ARG A 94 16.97 -1.97 13.25
N ASP A 95 15.93 -1.30 12.79
CA ASP A 95 14.63 -1.90 12.46
C ASP A 95 13.80 -0.84 11.73
N ALA A 96 13.97 -0.77 10.41
CA ALA A 96 13.04 -0.06 9.55
C ALA A 96 11.78 -0.94 9.39
N PRO A 97 10.55 -0.38 9.43
CA PRO A 97 9.37 -1.17 9.15
C PRO A 97 9.36 -1.54 7.67
N SER A 98 9.72 -2.78 7.36
CA SER A 98 9.48 -3.39 6.05
C SER A 98 7.97 -3.58 5.87
N LEU A 99 7.31 -2.61 5.25
CA LEU A 99 5.93 -2.73 4.76
C LEU A 99 5.94 -3.44 3.42
N SER A 100 6.17 -4.75 3.44
CA SER A 100 5.89 -5.65 2.32
C SER A 100 4.87 -6.69 2.77
N SER A 101 3.68 -6.61 2.18
CA SER A 101 2.69 -7.71 2.05
C SER A 101 2.69 -8.75 3.17
N GLN A 102 2.02 -8.46 4.29
CA GLN A 102 1.56 -9.56 5.14
C GLN A 102 0.37 -10.23 4.43
N SER A 103 0.63 -11.43 3.94
CA SER A 103 -0.38 -12.38 3.50
C SER A 103 -1.40 -12.59 4.62
N ASP A 104 -2.68 -12.54 4.26
CA ASP A 104 -3.84 -12.71 5.17
C ASP A 104 -4.03 -14.19 5.59
N THR A 105 -2.94 -14.96 5.69
CA THR A 105 -2.93 -16.38 6.07
C THR A 105 -2.11 -16.63 7.33
N SER A 106 -2.45 -15.95 8.42
CA SER A 106 -2.00 -16.36 9.75
C SER A 106 -3.07 -17.20 10.43
N GLN A 107 -2.67 -18.43 10.78
CA GLN A 107 -3.30 -19.35 11.73
C GLN A 107 -4.15 -18.62 12.78
N ARG A 108 -5.39 -19.08 12.94
CA ARG A 108 -6.43 -18.58 13.86
C ARG A 108 -5.94 -18.55 15.31
N SER A 109 -5.19 -17.53 15.70
CA SER A 109 -5.05 -17.14 17.11
C SER A 109 -6.27 -16.32 17.48
N GLY A 110 -7.17 -16.90 18.27
CA GLY A 110 -8.49 -16.37 18.63
C GLY A 110 -8.51 -15.12 19.53
N ARG A 111 -7.65 -14.14 19.26
CA ARG A 111 -7.76 -12.77 19.78
C ARG A 111 -7.32 -11.84 18.66
N SER A 112 -8.28 -11.23 17.96
CA SER A 112 -7.98 -10.11 17.08
C SER A 112 -7.21 -9.06 17.88
N SER A 113 -5.98 -8.73 17.48
CA SER A 113 -5.24 -7.60 18.03
C SER A 113 -6.17 -6.37 18.04
N PRO A 114 -6.29 -5.63 19.15
CA PRO A 114 -7.15 -4.45 19.19
C PRO A 114 -6.76 -3.51 18.06
N ILE A 115 -7.71 -3.21 17.17
CA ILE A 115 -7.48 -2.20 16.13
C ILE A 115 -7.30 -0.88 16.87
N LYS A 116 -6.13 -0.25 16.72
CA LYS A 116 -5.87 1.06 17.34
C LYS A 116 -6.93 2.04 16.83
N VAL A 117 -7.64 2.68 17.74
CA VAL A 117 -8.66 3.69 17.42
C VAL A 117 -8.04 5.06 17.62
N PHE A 118 -8.36 6.01 16.73
CA PHE A 118 -7.94 7.40 16.90
C PHE A 118 -8.62 8.03 18.14
N PRO A 119 -7.92 8.88 18.91
CA PRO A 119 -6.52 9.29 18.73
C PRO A 119 -5.52 8.19 19.12
N ILE A 120 -4.41 8.08 18.38
CA ILE A 120 -3.32 7.13 18.65
C ILE A 120 -2.11 7.89 19.18
N HIS A 121 -1.58 7.48 20.33
CA HIS A 121 -0.34 8.00 20.86
C HIS A 121 0.82 7.11 20.37
N GLY A 122 1.74 7.71 19.64
CA GLY A 122 2.98 7.12 19.15
C GLY A 122 4.16 7.37 20.09
N MET A 123 5.37 7.11 19.58
CA MET A 123 6.62 7.40 20.30
C MET A 123 6.77 8.91 20.57
N ASP A 124 7.50 9.27 21.63
CA ASP A 124 7.81 10.66 22.02
C ASP A 124 6.61 11.59 22.19
N ASN A 125 5.48 11.02 22.61
CA ASN A 125 4.16 11.66 22.71
C ASN A 125 3.66 12.22 21.36
N HIS A 126 4.06 11.62 20.24
CA HIS A 126 3.49 11.94 18.94
C HIS A 126 2.00 11.55 18.91
N LEU A 127 1.13 12.48 18.52
CA LEU A 127 -0.31 12.28 18.48
C LEU A 127 -0.78 12.09 17.04
N LEU A 128 -1.47 10.99 16.77
CA LEU A 128 -2.18 10.78 15.50
C LEU A 128 -3.66 10.98 15.75
N THR A 129 -4.27 11.90 14.99
CA THR A 129 -5.72 12.11 14.98
C THR A 129 -6.27 11.86 13.59
N ALA A 130 -7.56 11.52 13.51
CA ALA A 130 -8.26 11.41 12.25
C ALA A 130 -9.54 12.23 12.32
N LYS A 131 -9.81 13.01 11.27
CA LYS A 131 -10.96 13.89 11.15
C LYS A 131 -11.56 13.76 9.75
N SER A 132 -12.85 14.05 9.63
CA SER A 132 -13.48 14.20 8.31
C SER A 132 -12.91 15.44 7.62
N LEU A 133 -12.67 15.33 6.32
CA LEU A 133 -12.25 16.45 5.50
C LEU A 133 -13.50 17.20 5.01
N ASP A 134 -13.79 18.35 5.61
CA ASP A 134 -14.88 19.27 5.26
C ASP A 134 -14.28 20.65 4.96
N ALA A 135 -14.71 21.30 3.87
CA ALA A 135 -14.25 22.63 3.48
C ALA A 135 -14.50 23.70 4.56
N ASN A 136 -15.51 23.51 5.41
CA ASN A 136 -15.85 24.42 6.51
C ASN A 136 -15.02 24.19 7.78
N GLN A 137 -14.18 23.16 7.80
CA GLN A 137 -13.34 22.85 8.95
C GLN A 137 -12.31 23.97 9.19
N GLN A 138 -12.21 24.40 10.45
CA GLN A 138 -11.18 25.36 10.87
C GLN A 138 -9.78 24.72 10.85
N GLY A 139 -8.76 25.51 10.50
CA GLY A 139 -7.36 25.09 10.52
C GLY A 139 -6.89 24.29 9.31
N LEU A 140 -7.73 24.09 8.27
CA LEU A 140 -7.27 23.54 6.99
C LEU A 140 -6.44 24.57 6.21
N PRO A 141 -5.24 24.22 5.72
CA PRO A 141 -4.45 25.04 4.80
C PRO A 141 -5.25 25.45 3.55
N SER A 142 -4.98 26.66 3.02
CA SER A 142 -5.64 27.18 1.81
C SER A 142 -5.48 26.24 0.62
N GLU A 143 -4.28 25.69 0.45
CA GLU A 143 -3.90 24.79 -0.64
C GLU A 143 -4.69 23.49 -0.56
N LEU A 144 -4.93 22.98 0.66
CA LEU A 144 -5.75 21.79 0.87
C LEU A 144 -7.24 22.06 0.59
N LYS A 145 -7.73 23.26 0.91
CA LYS A 145 -9.11 23.66 0.57
C LYS A 145 -9.32 23.76 -0.94
N HIS A 146 -8.36 24.32 -1.67
CA HIS A 146 -8.41 24.38 -3.13
C HIS A 146 -8.38 22.98 -3.74
N LEU A 147 -7.46 22.12 -3.31
CA LEU A 147 -7.41 20.74 -3.79
C LEU A 147 -8.70 19.96 -3.47
N LEU A 148 -9.29 20.17 -2.29
CA LEU A 148 -10.56 19.55 -1.91
C LEU A 148 -11.73 20.01 -2.81
N ARG A 149 -11.74 21.29 -3.19
CA ARG A 149 -12.71 21.81 -4.16
C ARG A 149 -12.53 21.10 -5.52
N ASP A 150 -11.30 20.99 -6.00
CA ASP A 150 -11.01 20.33 -7.27
C ASP A 150 -11.44 18.84 -7.24
N MET A 151 -11.19 18.15 -6.13
CA MET A 151 -11.66 16.76 -5.93
C MET A 151 -13.18 16.64 -5.89
N LYS A 152 -13.88 17.65 -5.36
CA LYS A 152 -15.34 17.71 -5.38
C LYS A 152 -15.84 17.96 -6.81
N ASP A 153 -15.24 18.88 -7.54
CA ASP A 153 -15.59 19.16 -8.93
C ASP A 153 -15.40 17.90 -9.80
N ILE A 154 -14.31 17.15 -9.59
CA ILE A 154 -14.07 15.85 -10.23
C ILE A 154 -15.17 14.83 -9.88
N ARG A 155 -15.52 14.71 -8.59
CA ARG A 155 -16.60 13.83 -8.12
C ARG A 155 -17.95 14.17 -8.75
N GLU A 156 -18.21 15.44 -9.00
CA GLU A 156 -19.43 15.94 -9.64
C GLU A 156 -19.31 16.00 -11.18
N VAL A 157 -18.27 15.36 -11.76
CA VAL A 157 -18.08 15.20 -13.21
C VAL A 157 -17.80 16.53 -13.92
N TYR A 158 -17.11 17.47 -13.28
CA TYR A 158 -16.65 18.71 -13.91
C TYR A 158 -15.21 18.57 -14.41
N GLY A 159 -15.00 18.80 -15.70
CA GLY A 159 -13.67 18.87 -16.34
C GLY A 159 -12.85 17.58 -16.22
N ILE A 160 -13.49 16.42 -16.17
CA ILE A 160 -12.81 15.13 -15.97
C ILE A 160 -12.39 14.44 -17.29
N ILE A 161 -12.93 14.89 -18.44
CA ILE A 161 -12.70 14.27 -19.75
C ILE A 161 -11.94 15.25 -20.65
N PRO A 162 -10.81 14.84 -21.25
CA PRO A 162 -10.12 15.65 -22.25
C PRO A 162 -11.00 15.81 -23.50
N GLU A 163 -11.06 17.00 -24.08
CA GLU A 163 -11.84 17.31 -25.30
C GLU A 163 -11.54 16.36 -26.47
N SER A 164 -10.31 15.85 -26.57
CA SER A 164 -9.91 14.86 -27.58
C SER A 164 -10.70 13.54 -27.53
N PHE A 165 -11.36 13.22 -26.40
CA PHE A 165 -12.21 12.02 -26.29
C PHE A 165 -13.62 12.23 -26.82
N LYS A 166 -14.05 13.48 -27.07
CA LYS A 166 -15.42 13.78 -27.44
C LYS A 166 -15.87 13.02 -28.70
N VAL A 167 -15.04 13.04 -29.74
CA VAL A 167 -15.30 12.32 -31.00
C VAL A 167 -15.38 10.81 -30.78
N GLU A 168 -14.49 10.26 -29.96
CA GLU A 168 -14.47 8.82 -29.66
C GLU A 168 -15.71 8.37 -28.85
N ILE A 169 -16.16 9.21 -27.92
CA ILE A 169 -17.36 8.95 -27.11
C ILE A 169 -18.63 9.03 -27.96
N GLU A 170 -18.74 10.04 -28.83
CA GLU A 170 -19.88 10.23 -29.74
C GLU A 170 -20.00 9.10 -30.79
N ASN A 171 -18.87 8.51 -31.21
CA ASN A 171 -18.82 7.43 -32.20
C ASN A 171 -19.01 6.03 -31.63
N LEU A 172 -19.28 5.86 -30.32
CA LEU A 172 -19.43 4.53 -29.73
C LEU A 172 -20.61 3.75 -30.34
N PRO A 173 -20.41 2.48 -30.78
CA PRO A 173 -21.44 1.70 -31.48
C PRO A 173 -22.70 1.44 -30.65
N GLN A 174 -22.56 1.41 -29.33
CA GLN A 174 -23.65 1.43 -28.38
C GLN A 174 -23.38 2.56 -27.39
N PRO A 175 -24.37 3.42 -27.08
CA PRO A 175 -24.20 4.44 -26.07
C PRO A 175 -23.95 3.73 -24.74
N ASP A 176 -22.72 3.82 -24.25
CA ASP A 176 -22.42 3.50 -22.87
C ASP A 176 -23.33 4.40 -22.01
N GLN A 177 -24.22 3.78 -21.23
CA GLN A 177 -25.26 4.53 -20.51
C GLN A 177 -24.65 5.56 -19.55
N ASP A 178 -23.45 5.30 -19.04
CA ASP A 178 -22.75 6.21 -18.16
C ASP A 178 -22.22 7.44 -18.92
N LEU A 179 -21.78 7.25 -20.18
CA LEU A 179 -21.24 8.31 -21.02
C LEU A 179 -22.34 9.11 -21.75
N GLN A 180 -23.53 8.54 -21.94
CA GLN A 180 -24.62 9.16 -22.72
C GLN A 180 -25.12 10.48 -22.12
N TYR A 181 -25.05 10.64 -20.80
CA TYR A 181 -25.58 11.81 -20.10
C TYR A 181 -24.54 12.90 -19.80
N LEU A 182 -23.31 12.73 -20.31
CA LEU A 182 -22.25 13.71 -20.13
C LEU A 182 -22.64 15.04 -20.77
N ARG A 183 -22.49 16.11 -19.99
CA ARG A 183 -22.75 17.48 -20.43
C ARG A 183 -21.44 18.15 -20.81
N SER A 184 -21.53 19.33 -21.44
CA SER A 184 -20.36 20.10 -21.86
C SER A 184 -19.37 20.39 -20.73
N TYR A 185 -19.86 20.57 -19.49
CA TYR A 185 -19.01 20.83 -18.33
C TYR A 185 -18.11 19.65 -17.93
N ALA A 186 -18.38 18.43 -18.42
CA ALA A 186 -17.54 17.27 -18.15
C ALA A 186 -16.22 17.30 -18.92
N TYR A 187 -16.14 18.12 -19.97
CA TYR A 187 -14.98 18.23 -20.84
C TYR A 187 -14.06 19.37 -20.41
N THR A 188 -12.74 19.19 -20.58
CA THR A 188 -11.71 20.22 -20.39
C THR A 188 -10.60 20.08 -21.43
N SER A 189 -9.70 21.06 -21.49
CA SER A 189 -8.56 21.08 -22.40
C SER A 189 -7.72 19.79 -22.30
N SER A 190 -7.35 19.20 -23.45
CA SER A 190 -6.49 18.01 -23.47
C SER A 190 -5.07 18.26 -22.96
N SER A 191 -4.63 19.52 -22.89
CA SER A 191 -3.33 19.89 -22.29
C SER A 191 -3.23 19.52 -20.81
N ASP A 192 -4.37 19.43 -20.12
CA ASP A 192 -4.46 19.16 -18.69
C ASP A 192 -4.13 17.70 -18.32
N PHE A 193 -4.02 16.83 -19.34
CA PHE A 193 -3.85 15.37 -19.23
C PHE A 193 -2.61 14.85 -19.97
N ASP A 194 -1.66 15.72 -20.33
CA ASP A 194 -0.41 15.35 -21.02
C ASP A 194 -0.61 14.47 -22.28
N LEU A 195 -1.77 14.57 -22.93
CA LEU A 195 -2.03 13.82 -24.15
C LEU A 195 -1.26 14.45 -25.31
N ASP A 196 -0.53 13.61 -26.05
CA ASP A 196 0.19 14.04 -27.25
C ASP A 196 -0.82 14.49 -28.32
N PRO A 197 -0.88 15.79 -28.67
CA PRO A 197 -1.82 16.29 -29.67
C PRO A 197 -1.55 15.72 -31.06
N SER A 198 -0.36 15.17 -31.31
CA SER A 198 0.04 14.59 -32.60
C SER A 198 -0.39 13.13 -32.78
N ASP A 199 -0.84 12.45 -31.72
CA ASP A 199 -1.35 11.09 -31.80
C ASP A 199 -2.89 11.05 -31.82
N PRO A 200 -3.51 10.98 -33.00
CA PRO A 200 -4.97 11.00 -33.13
C PRO A 200 -5.63 9.74 -32.53
N LYS A 201 -4.87 8.68 -32.24
CA LYS A 201 -5.40 7.41 -31.70
C LYS A 201 -5.19 7.27 -30.19
N ALA A 202 -4.53 8.23 -29.54
CA ALA A 202 -4.26 8.16 -28.11
C ALA A 202 -5.55 8.02 -27.29
N ALA A 203 -6.56 8.87 -27.58
CA ALA A 203 -7.85 8.84 -26.90
C ALA A 203 -8.58 7.50 -27.08
N ALA A 204 -8.63 6.97 -28.31
CA ALA A 204 -9.27 5.69 -28.60
C ALA A 204 -8.62 4.52 -27.85
N ARG A 205 -7.28 4.46 -27.79
CA ARG A 205 -6.55 3.43 -27.04
C ARG A 205 -6.81 3.52 -25.54
N LEU A 206 -6.78 4.73 -24.98
CA LEU A 206 -7.08 4.97 -23.57
C LEU A 206 -8.52 4.61 -23.21
N LEU A 207 -9.49 4.98 -24.03
CA LEU A 207 -10.88 4.62 -23.82
C LEU A 207 -11.08 3.10 -23.85
N THR A 208 -10.35 2.39 -24.72
CA THR A 208 -10.32 0.92 -24.74
C THR A 208 -9.75 0.36 -23.43
N THR A 209 -8.65 0.92 -22.94
CA THR A 209 -8.07 0.54 -21.63
C THR A 209 -9.06 0.78 -20.49
N PHE A 210 -9.77 1.91 -20.47
CA PHE A 210 -10.75 2.22 -19.41
C PHE A 210 -11.90 1.23 -19.40
N LYS A 211 -12.42 0.86 -20.57
CA LYS A 211 -13.45 -0.18 -20.68
C LYS A 211 -12.95 -1.53 -20.17
N GLN A 212 -11.69 -1.89 -20.43
CA GLN A 212 -11.12 -3.11 -19.89
C GLN A 212 -10.95 -3.07 -18.37
N VAL A 213 -10.53 -1.92 -17.81
CA VAL A 213 -10.46 -1.74 -16.36
C VAL A 213 -11.83 -1.96 -15.72
N VAL A 214 -12.90 -1.42 -16.31
CA VAL A 214 -14.28 -1.61 -15.81
C VAL A 214 -14.68 -3.08 -15.83
N LEU A 215 -14.37 -3.80 -16.91
CA LEU A 215 -14.64 -5.24 -17.01
C LEU A 215 -13.87 -6.04 -15.96
N SER A 216 -12.57 -5.77 -15.80
CA SER A 216 -11.72 -6.43 -14.79
C SER A 216 -12.16 -6.11 -13.36
N ALA A 217 -12.59 -4.87 -13.09
CA ALA A 217 -13.11 -4.49 -11.78
C ALA A 217 -14.42 -5.19 -11.45
N ARG A 218 -15.33 -5.33 -12.42
CA ARG A 218 -16.57 -6.09 -12.24
C ARG A 218 -16.28 -7.56 -11.94
N GLU A 219 -15.37 -8.19 -12.70
CA GLU A 219 -14.94 -9.57 -12.46
C GLU A 219 -14.31 -9.74 -11.08
N CYS A 220 -13.41 -8.83 -10.66
CA CYS A 220 -12.82 -8.82 -9.33
C CYS A 220 -13.88 -8.69 -8.22
N HIS A 221 -14.89 -7.85 -8.43
CA HIS A 221 -15.98 -7.67 -7.47
C HIS A 221 -16.86 -8.92 -7.37
N GLU A 222 -17.31 -9.46 -8.49
CA GLU A 222 -18.17 -10.65 -8.54
C GLU A 222 -17.47 -11.89 -7.97
N ARG A 223 -16.17 -12.04 -8.23
CA ARG A 223 -15.36 -13.17 -7.72
C ARG A 223 -14.78 -12.95 -6.33
N GLN A 224 -15.02 -11.79 -5.72
CA GLN A 224 -14.48 -11.43 -4.40
C GLN A 224 -12.96 -11.58 -4.34
N ASN A 225 -12.26 -11.09 -5.37
CA ASN A 225 -10.80 -11.14 -5.44
C ASN A 225 -10.17 -10.46 -4.22
N ASP A 226 -9.02 -11.00 -3.81
CA ASP A 226 -8.21 -10.45 -2.73
C ASP A 226 -7.51 -9.16 -3.15
N GLU A 227 -6.80 -8.53 -2.21
CA GLU A 227 -6.12 -7.25 -2.46
C GLU A 227 -5.10 -7.35 -3.60
N THR A 228 -4.39 -8.48 -3.70
CA THR A 228 -3.43 -8.74 -4.77
C THR A 228 -4.11 -8.81 -6.14
N GLY A 229 -5.24 -9.52 -6.24
CA GLY A 229 -6.02 -9.60 -7.48
C GLY A 229 -6.51 -8.23 -7.95
N TRP A 230 -7.04 -7.40 -7.04
CA TRP A 230 -7.42 -6.02 -7.35
C TRP A 230 -6.23 -5.18 -7.82
N ASN A 231 -5.10 -5.26 -7.11
CA ASN A 231 -3.89 -4.51 -7.43
C ASN A 231 -3.36 -4.86 -8.82
N HIS A 232 -3.33 -6.15 -9.17
CA HIS A 232 -2.79 -6.62 -10.44
C HIS A 232 -3.71 -6.37 -11.62
N LEU A 233 -5.01 -6.63 -11.46
CA LEU A 233 -5.98 -6.61 -12.57
C LEU A 233 -6.60 -5.24 -12.82
N VAL A 234 -6.62 -4.36 -11.82
CA VAL A 234 -7.37 -3.09 -11.88
C VAL A 234 -6.45 -1.90 -11.57
N HIS A 235 -5.91 -1.82 -10.35
CA HIS A 235 -5.28 -0.59 -9.86
C HIS A 235 -3.99 -0.26 -10.62
N THR A 236 -3.13 -1.25 -10.87
CA THR A 236 -1.86 -1.06 -11.59
C THR A 236 -2.10 -0.54 -13.01
N SER A 237 -3.13 -1.03 -13.70
CA SER A 237 -3.47 -0.60 -15.06
C SER A 237 -3.83 0.90 -15.12
N LEU A 238 -4.63 1.39 -14.15
CA LEU A 238 -4.96 2.81 -14.05
C LEU A 238 -3.76 3.67 -13.67
N LEU A 239 -2.96 3.23 -12.70
CA LEU A 239 -1.76 3.94 -12.30
C LEU A 239 -0.76 4.05 -13.48
N HIS A 240 -0.60 2.99 -14.26
CA HIS A 240 0.23 3.03 -15.47
C HIS A 240 -0.29 4.03 -16.48
N THR A 241 -1.61 4.18 -16.63
CA THR A 241 -2.18 5.13 -17.58
C THR A 241 -1.83 6.58 -17.27
N VAL A 242 -1.68 6.93 -15.99
CA VAL A 242 -1.38 8.31 -15.55
C VAL A 242 0.12 8.55 -15.34
N PHE A 243 0.83 7.53 -14.85
CA PHE A 243 2.22 7.66 -14.41
C PHE A 243 3.25 7.03 -15.38
N ARG A 244 2.83 6.19 -16.35
CA ARG A 244 3.69 5.66 -17.41
C ARG A 244 3.27 6.21 -18.77
N GLY A 245 4.04 7.15 -19.31
CA GLY A 245 3.85 7.74 -20.64
C GLY A 245 5.21 8.00 -21.32
N SER A 246 5.22 8.41 -22.59
CA SER A 246 6.45 8.68 -23.38
C SER A 246 7.43 9.68 -22.73
N ARG A 247 6.99 10.44 -21.72
CA ARG A 247 7.82 11.34 -20.90
C ARG A 247 8.39 10.70 -19.63
N TRP A 248 8.07 9.44 -19.29
CA TRP A 248 8.45 8.77 -18.04
C TRP A 248 8.94 7.33 -18.32
N PRO A 249 10.08 6.88 -17.78
CA PRO A 249 10.61 5.54 -18.02
C PRO A 249 9.70 4.45 -17.42
N GLU A 250 9.85 3.22 -17.91
CA GLU A 250 9.00 2.05 -17.60
C GLU A 250 8.88 1.67 -16.11
N ASN A 251 9.59 2.34 -15.21
CA ASN A 251 9.63 2.09 -13.77
C ASN A 251 8.90 3.15 -12.91
N ALA A 252 8.33 4.21 -13.49
CA ALA A 252 7.62 5.25 -12.74
C ALA A 252 6.21 4.81 -12.32
N ILE A 253 6.10 4.05 -11.23
CA ILE A 253 4.83 3.91 -10.51
C ILE A 253 4.96 4.76 -9.26
N VAL A 254 4.36 5.97 -9.28
CA VAL A 254 4.27 6.88 -8.11
C VAL A 254 5.59 7.57 -7.72
N ASP A 255 6.63 7.45 -8.55
CA ASP A 255 7.89 8.16 -8.37
C ASP A 255 7.87 9.51 -9.09
N TYR A 256 7.91 10.63 -8.35
CA TYR A 256 8.46 11.83 -8.95
C TYR A 256 9.97 11.61 -9.05
N LEU A 257 10.40 11.08 -10.18
CA LEU A 257 11.80 10.88 -10.52
C LEU A 257 12.45 12.26 -10.69
N PRO A 258 13.46 12.61 -9.87
CA PRO A 258 14.28 13.81 -10.07
C PRO A 258 14.97 13.84 -11.45
N SER A 259 15.02 12.70 -12.16
CA SER A 259 15.58 12.60 -13.52
C SER A 259 14.80 13.36 -14.59
N HIS A 260 13.60 13.83 -14.29
CA HIS A 260 12.81 14.70 -15.17
C HIS A 260 12.92 16.18 -14.81
N ASP A 261 13.60 16.50 -13.70
CA ASP A 261 13.98 17.87 -13.45
C ASP A 261 15.04 18.28 -14.48
N SER A 262 14.73 19.33 -15.24
CA SER A 262 15.67 19.95 -16.17
C SER A 262 16.96 20.43 -15.50
N ASP A 263 16.91 20.67 -14.18
CA ASP A 263 18.05 21.04 -13.36
C ASP A 263 18.81 19.79 -12.89
N SER A 264 19.90 19.46 -13.58
CA SER A 264 20.77 18.33 -13.22
C SER A 264 21.31 18.40 -11.79
N ARG A 265 21.33 19.59 -11.16
CA ARG A 265 21.73 19.75 -9.75
C ARG A 265 20.77 19.03 -8.80
N ALA A 266 19.49 18.90 -9.14
CA ALA A 266 18.52 18.17 -8.34
C ALA A 266 18.89 16.69 -8.19
N ASN A 267 19.25 16.04 -9.29
CA ASN A 267 19.71 14.65 -9.27
C ASN A 267 20.97 14.46 -8.42
N VAL A 268 21.94 15.38 -8.56
CA VAL A 268 23.17 15.36 -7.76
C VAL A 268 22.86 15.56 -6.27
N ALA A 269 21.99 16.51 -5.91
CA ALA A 269 21.63 16.77 -4.52
C ALA A 269 20.89 15.58 -3.89
N VAL A 270 20.00 14.91 -4.63
CA VAL A 270 19.33 13.67 -4.18
C VAL A 270 20.34 12.57 -3.91
N MET A 271 21.32 12.37 -4.81
CA MET A 271 22.40 11.40 -4.59
C MET A 271 23.26 11.77 -3.37
N GLN A 272 23.56 13.05 -3.16
CA GLN A 272 24.31 13.51 -1.99
C GLN A 272 23.54 13.28 -0.68
N LEU A 273 22.23 13.56 -0.68
CA LEU A 273 21.36 13.26 0.47
C LEU A 273 21.37 11.78 0.80
N TYR A 274 21.18 10.93 -0.22
CA TYR A 274 21.24 9.48 -0.06
C TYR A 274 22.61 9.00 0.46
N ASN A 275 23.72 9.52 -0.08
CA ASN A 275 25.06 9.15 0.38
C ASN A 275 25.33 9.58 1.83
N THR A 276 24.68 10.66 2.29
CA THR A 276 24.85 11.18 3.65
C THR A 276 24.00 10.43 4.67
N LEU A 277 22.75 10.10 4.34
CA LEU A 277 21.76 9.56 5.28
C LEU A 277 21.40 8.09 5.04
N GLY A 278 21.73 7.54 3.87
CA GLY A 278 21.31 6.21 3.41
C GLY A 278 19.87 6.14 2.92
N LEU A 279 19.15 7.27 2.85
CA LEU A 279 17.73 7.37 2.49
C LEU A 279 17.36 8.80 2.10
N VAL A 280 16.43 8.95 1.16
CA VAL A 280 15.83 10.24 0.75
C VAL A 280 14.35 10.36 1.16
N ASN A 281 13.84 9.31 1.80
CA ASN A 281 12.49 9.12 2.28
C ASN A 281 12.51 8.49 3.67
N HIS A 282 11.37 8.46 4.36
CA HIS A 282 11.18 7.79 5.65
C HIS A 282 11.15 6.24 5.59
N THR A 283 11.58 5.65 4.47
CA THR A 283 11.62 4.19 4.25
C THR A 283 12.99 3.76 3.70
N ALA A 284 13.45 2.58 4.12
CA ALA A 284 14.67 1.96 3.61
C ALA A 284 14.43 1.11 2.35
N PHE A 285 13.24 1.20 1.74
CA PHE A 285 12.91 0.45 0.54
C PHE A 285 13.76 0.95 -0.65
N HIS A 286 14.79 0.17 -0.99
CA HIS A 286 15.82 0.55 -1.95
C HIS A 286 15.31 0.98 -3.34
N PRO A 287 14.23 0.42 -3.90
CA PRO A 287 13.68 0.92 -5.15
C PRO A 287 13.25 2.39 -5.13
N LEU A 288 13.04 2.97 -3.93
CA LEU A 288 12.71 4.38 -3.71
C LEU A 288 13.90 5.19 -3.16
N ALA A 289 15.12 4.66 -3.25
CA ALA A 289 16.32 5.27 -2.68
C ALA A 289 16.65 6.66 -3.26
N TYR A 290 16.19 6.95 -4.47
CA TYR A 290 16.44 8.22 -5.18
C TYR A 290 15.15 8.94 -5.62
N ASN A 291 13.98 8.48 -5.14
CA ASN A 291 12.67 8.95 -5.59
C ASN A 291 11.89 9.52 -4.41
N PRO A 292 11.92 10.84 -4.17
CA PRO A 292 11.14 11.45 -3.10
C PRO A 292 9.63 11.16 -3.25
N ILE A 293 9.02 10.63 -2.19
CA ILE A 293 7.60 10.24 -2.19
C ILE A 293 6.74 11.48 -1.98
N SER A 294 5.92 11.83 -2.97
CA SER A 294 5.00 12.98 -2.89
C SER A 294 3.53 12.59 -2.72
N LEU A 295 3.18 11.33 -3.00
CA LEU A 295 1.83 10.78 -2.91
C LEU A 295 1.89 9.36 -2.37
N SER A 296 1.05 9.04 -1.39
CA SER A 296 0.93 7.69 -0.84
C SER A 296 -0.39 7.02 -1.25
N ILE A 297 -0.36 5.75 -1.63
CA ILE A 297 -1.56 4.99 -2.00
C ILE A 297 -1.65 3.75 -1.11
N GLU A 298 -2.75 3.60 -0.38
CA GLU A 298 -3.05 2.43 0.42
C GLU A 298 -4.19 1.65 -0.23
N THR A 299 -3.95 0.37 -0.50
CA THR A 299 -4.95 -0.51 -1.13
C THR A 299 -5.60 -1.43 -0.11
N LYS A 300 -6.85 -1.79 -0.36
CA LYS A 300 -7.59 -2.82 0.36
C LYS A 300 -8.48 -3.56 -0.64
N ARG A 301 -8.73 -4.85 -0.39
CA ARG A 301 -9.79 -5.58 -1.09
C ARG A 301 -11.16 -4.92 -0.88
N TYR A 302 -12.12 -5.26 -1.75
CA TYR A 302 -13.51 -4.91 -1.54
C TYR A 302 -14.01 -5.39 -0.17
N GLY A 303 -14.76 -4.55 0.55
CA GLY A 303 -15.20 -4.83 1.93
C GLY A 303 -14.07 -4.87 2.97
N GLY A 304 -12.83 -4.51 2.60
CA GLY A 304 -11.70 -4.44 3.52
C GLY A 304 -11.85 -3.38 4.63
N ASP A 305 -11.03 -3.48 5.67
CA ASP A 305 -11.13 -2.62 6.85
C ASP A 305 -10.54 -1.21 6.58
N LEU A 306 -11.43 -0.26 6.28
CA LEU A 306 -11.09 1.15 6.10
C LEU A 306 -10.42 1.78 7.33
N ARG A 307 -10.75 1.32 8.55
CA ARG A 307 -10.12 1.87 9.75
C ARG A 307 -8.65 1.47 9.81
N ARG A 308 -8.32 0.22 9.44
CA ARG A 308 -6.93 -0.21 9.31
C ARG A 308 -6.19 0.59 8.24
N ALA A 309 -6.81 0.81 7.08
CA ALA A 309 -6.22 1.63 6.02
C ALA A 309 -5.89 3.06 6.50
N HIS A 310 -6.82 3.70 7.22
CA HIS A 310 -6.56 5.02 7.83
C HIS A 310 -5.41 4.98 8.83
N VAL A 311 -5.33 3.96 9.69
CA VAL A 311 -4.23 3.83 10.67
C VAL A 311 -2.89 3.60 9.99
N GLN A 312 -2.84 2.73 8.97
CA GLN A 312 -1.63 2.46 8.18
C GLN A 312 -1.13 3.74 7.51
N MET A 313 -2.04 4.46 6.86
CA MET A 313 -1.70 5.72 6.22
C MET A 313 -1.27 6.80 7.22
N ALA A 314 -1.98 6.96 8.35
CA ALA A 314 -1.60 7.95 9.36
C ALA A 314 -0.20 7.68 9.92
N ALA A 315 0.13 6.41 10.17
CA ALA A 315 1.46 6.02 10.62
C ALA A 315 2.54 6.28 9.56
N TRP A 316 2.23 5.97 8.29
CA TRP A 316 3.12 6.24 7.15
C TRP A 316 3.40 7.75 7.01
N HIS A 317 2.37 8.57 6.90
CA HIS A 317 2.52 10.03 6.82
C HIS A 317 3.17 10.65 8.05
N ALA A 318 2.89 10.17 9.27
CA ALA A 318 3.58 10.67 10.46
C ALA A 318 5.08 10.40 10.43
N SER A 319 5.48 9.23 9.92
CA SER A 319 6.89 8.89 9.70
C SER A 319 7.51 9.79 8.63
N GLN A 320 6.78 10.05 7.54
CA GLN A 320 7.19 11.00 6.50
C GLN A 320 7.39 12.41 7.06
N TRP A 321 6.41 12.95 7.79
CA TRP A 321 6.50 14.26 8.43
C TRP A 321 7.72 14.36 9.34
N THR A 322 7.99 13.31 10.12
CA THR A 322 9.14 13.27 11.04
C THR A 322 10.46 13.28 10.28
N PHE A 323 10.56 12.52 9.18
CA PHE A 323 11.72 12.57 8.30
C PHE A 323 11.89 13.97 7.69
N LEU A 324 10.84 14.53 7.10
CA LEU A 324 10.88 15.85 6.48
C LEU A 324 11.24 16.95 7.49
N GLU A 325 10.70 16.90 8.70
CA GLU A 325 11.04 17.80 9.81
C GLU A 325 12.52 17.68 10.20
N SER A 326 13.09 16.47 10.20
CA SER A 326 14.53 16.28 10.49
C SER A 326 15.46 16.89 9.44
N GLN A 327 14.98 17.06 8.20
CA GLN A 327 15.77 17.62 7.10
C GLN A 327 15.54 19.12 6.91
N ALA A 328 14.27 19.54 6.92
CA ALA A 328 13.85 20.91 6.67
C ALA A 328 13.73 21.77 7.95
N GLN A 329 13.82 21.16 9.14
CA GLN A 329 13.65 21.83 10.44
C GLN A 329 12.31 22.61 10.46
N ASP A 330 12.32 23.86 10.94
CA ASP A 330 11.13 24.71 11.02
C ASP A 330 10.46 24.96 9.67
N ALA A 331 11.18 24.82 8.56
CA ALA A 331 10.62 24.99 7.22
C ALA A 331 9.62 23.88 6.82
N VAL A 332 9.52 22.79 7.59
CA VAL A 332 8.44 21.79 7.46
C VAL A 332 7.05 22.43 7.61
N SER A 333 6.94 23.50 8.40
CA SER A 333 5.70 24.26 8.56
C SER A 333 5.23 24.96 7.28
N LYS A 334 6.11 25.10 6.28
CA LYS A 334 5.77 25.65 4.95
C LYS A 334 5.20 24.61 3.99
N LEU A 335 5.32 23.31 4.29
CA LEU A 335 4.67 22.28 3.50
C LEU A 335 3.20 22.17 3.96
N PRO A 336 2.22 22.46 3.10
CA PRO A 336 0.84 22.63 3.56
C PRO A 336 0.22 21.30 4.03
N PHE A 337 0.46 20.20 3.30
CA PHE A 337 -0.04 18.87 3.64
C PHE A 337 0.72 17.78 2.87
N LEU A 338 0.49 16.52 3.23
CA LEU A 338 0.87 15.34 2.43
C LEU A 338 -0.40 14.63 1.92
N PRO A 339 -0.58 14.46 0.60
CA PRO A 339 -1.74 13.78 0.04
C PRO A 339 -1.60 12.27 0.10
N GLY A 340 -2.75 11.59 0.11
CA GLY A 340 -2.81 10.16 -0.16
C GLY A 340 -4.11 9.74 -0.82
N ILE A 341 -4.17 8.47 -1.18
CA ILE A 341 -5.35 7.81 -1.71
C ILE A 341 -5.57 6.52 -0.94
N ILE A 342 -6.80 6.25 -0.54
CA ILE A 342 -7.23 4.93 -0.10
C ILE A 342 -8.08 4.32 -1.21
N VAL A 343 -7.65 3.16 -1.71
CA VAL A 343 -8.38 2.39 -2.69
C VAL A 343 -8.96 1.15 -2.01
N GLN A 344 -10.28 0.99 -2.06
CA GLN A 344 -10.99 -0.14 -1.48
C GLN A 344 -11.81 -0.86 -2.56
N GLY A 345 -11.27 -1.95 -3.09
CA GLY A 345 -11.83 -2.58 -4.28
C GLY A 345 -11.96 -1.53 -5.40
N HIS A 346 -13.18 -1.29 -5.88
CA HIS A 346 -13.41 -0.31 -6.93
C HIS A 346 -13.47 1.15 -6.46
N GLU A 347 -13.50 1.46 -5.16
CA GLU A 347 -13.69 2.83 -4.65
C GLU A 347 -12.36 3.56 -4.41
N TRP A 348 -12.24 4.81 -4.91
CA TRP A 348 -11.04 5.64 -4.74
C TRP A 348 -11.35 6.88 -3.90
N LYS A 349 -10.66 7.03 -2.76
CA LYS A 349 -10.91 8.08 -1.76
C LYS A 349 -9.67 8.94 -1.58
N PHE A 350 -9.85 10.25 -1.68
CA PHE A 350 -8.79 11.21 -1.39
C PHE A 350 -8.65 11.41 0.11
N ILE A 351 -7.43 11.52 0.56
CA ILE A 351 -7.08 11.83 1.95
C ILE A 351 -5.90 12.81 1.96
N ALA A 352 -5.71 13.50 3.07
CA ALA A 352 -4.53 14.32 3.29
C ALA A 352 -4.08 14.23 4.74
N SER A 353 -2.85 14.61 5.03
CA SER A 353 -2.42 14.81 6.41
C SER A 353 -1.74 16.16 6.59
N THR A 354 -1.95 16.77 7.74
CA THR A 354 -1.26 17.99 8.15
C THR A 354 -0.47 17.72 9.43
N ARG A 355 0.62 18.46 9.62
CA ARG A 355 1.44 18.39 10.83
C ARG A 355 1.32 19.69 11.62
N ASN A 356 1.06 19.58 12.92
CA ASN A 356 1.14 20.68 13.86
C ASN A 356 1.95 20.23 15.08
N ASN A 357 3.20 20.69 15.17
CA ASN A 357 4.16 20.24 16.19
C ASN A 357 4.24 18.70 16.24
N LYS A 358 3.87 18.10 17.37
CA LYS A 358 3.85 16.65 17.58
C LYS A 358 2.52 15.99 17.21
N GLU A 359 1.59 16.68 16.55
CA GLU A 359 0.33 16.09 16.08
C GLU A 359 0.32 15.95 14.56
N THR A 360 0.07 14.73 14.08
CA THR A 360 -0.30 14.48 12.67
C THR A 360 -1.80 14.23 12.60
N THR A 361 -2.54 15.10 11.91
CA THR A 361 -3.98 14.91 11.66
C THR A 361 -4.17 14.34 10.27
N LEU A 362 -4.81 13.17 10.17
CA LEU A 362 -5.29 12.59 8.92
C LEU A 362 -6.71 13.12 8.62
N TRP A 363 -6.87 13.70 7.45
CA TRP A 363 -8.12 14.21 6.92
C TRP A 363 -8.65 13.23 5.87
N SER A 364 -9.84 12.68 6.09
CA SER A 364 -10.46 11.73 5.16
C SER A 364 -11.67 12.34 4.45
N SER A 365 -11.65 12.34 3.12
CA SER A 365 -12.77 12.83 2.31
C SER A 365 -13.65 11.72 1.77
N SER A 366 -14.72 12.10 1.08
CA SER A 366 -15.53 11.16 0.31
C SER A 366 -14.78 10.58 -0.89
N GLN A 367 -15.32 9.50 -1.43
CA GLN A 367 -14.89 8.95 -2.71
C GLN A 367 -14.98 10.00 -3.83
N PHE A 368 -13.97 10.02 -4.72
CA PHE A 368 -13.93 10.91 -5.88
C PHE A 368 -14.14 10.18 -7.22
N GLY A 369 -13.98 8.85 -7.26
CA GLY A 369 -14.28 8.04 -8.43
C GLY A 369 -14.36 6.55 -8.12
N ASP A 370 -14.81 5.75 -9.09
CA ASP A 370 -14.90 4.29 -9.03
C ASP A 370 -14.41 3.60 -10.31
N THR A 371 -14.08 2.31 -10.20
CA THR A 371 -13.72 1.50 -11.37
C THR A 371 -14.86 0.63 -11.89
N LEU A 372 -16.11 0.87 -11.49
CA LEU A 372 -17.27 0.10 -11.98
C LEU A 372 -17.98 0.77 -13.16
N SER A 373 -17.69 2.04 -13.41
CA SER A 373 -18.19 2.83 -14.54
C SER A 373 -17.03 3.48 -15.31
N VAL A 374 -17.23 3.74 -16.61
CA VAL A 374 -16.21 4.44 -17.41
C VAL A 374 -16.08 5.89 -16.95
N VAL A 375 -17.19 6.53 -16.56
CA VAL A 375 -17.17 7.87 -15.95
C VAL A 375 -16.35 7.89 -14.67
N GLY A 376 -16.55 6.90 -13.78
CA GLY A 376 -15.75 6.76 -12.56
C GLY A 376 -14.26 6.61 -12.84
N VAL A 377 -13.89 5.87 -13.89
CA VAL A 377 -12.50 5.75 -14.33
C VAL A 377 -11.93 7.10 -14.78
N PHE A 378 -12.69 7.90 -15.55
CA PHE A 378 -12.28 9.26 -15.89
C PHE A 378 -12.08 10.13 -14.65
N GLN A 379 -12.95 10.02 -13.65
CA GLN A 379 -12.77 10.76 -12.38
C GLN A 379 -11.48 10.35 -11.66
N ILE A 380 -11.18 9.06 -11.60
CA ILE A 380 -9.93 8.55 -11.01
C ILE A 380 -8.73 9.15 -11.74
N VAL A 381 -8.73 9.08 -13.06
CA VAL A 381 -7.64 9.61 -13.90
C VAL A 381 -7.48 11.11 -13.69
N ALA A 382 -8.57 11.89 -13.72
CA ALA A 382 -8.54 13.33 -13.46
C ALA A 382 -7.99 13.66 -12.07
N GLY A 383 -8.40 12.92 -11.03
CA GLY A 383 -7.89 13.09 -9.67
C GLY A 383 -6.40 12.77 -9.54
N LEU A 384 -5.93 11.71 -10.20
CA LEU A 384 -4.51 11.36 -10.25
C LEU A 384 -3.67 12.42 -10.98
N TYR A 385 -4.15 12.95 -12.11
CA TYR A 385 -3.49 14.07 -12.80
C TYR A 385 -3.45 15.34 -11.94
N ARG A 386 -4.53 15.62 -11.21
CA ARG A 386 -4.59 16.77 -10.32
C ARG A 386 -3.60 16.66 -9.14
N LEU A 387 -3.46 15.47 -8.56
CA LEU A 387 -2.47 15.20 -7.50
C LEU A 387 -1.05 15.23 -8.05
N ARG A 388 -0.84 14.72 -9.27
CA ARG A 388 0.45 14.82 -9.96
C ARG A 388 0.87 16.28 -10.13
N ARG A 389 -0.03 17.17 -10.57
CA ARG A 389 0.25 18.62 -10.64
C ARG A 389 0.62 19.19 -9.28
N TRP A 390 -0.10 18.82 -8.21
CA TRP A 390 0.28 19.25 -6.86
C TRP A 390 1.70 18.81 -6.47
N SER A 391 2.11 17.58 -6.82
CA SER A 391 3.47 17.10 -6.57
C SER A 391 4.52 17.95 -7.29
N VAL A 392 4.24 18.38 -8.53
CA VAL A 392 5.13 19.20 -9.36
C VAL A 392 5.16 20.66 -8.90
N ASP A 393 4.00 21.24 -8.61
CA ASP A 393 3.85 22.67 -8.40
C ASP A 393 4.08 23.09 -6.95
N VAL A 394 3.92 22.15 -5.99
CA VAL A 394 3.98 22.44 -4.56
C VAL A 394 5.04 21.60 -3.86
N TYR A 395 4.93 20.26 -3.90
CA TYR A 395 5.82 19.41 -3.13
C TYR A 395 7.27 19.48 -3.61
N TRP A 396 7.49 19.38 -4.92
CA TRP A 396 8.82 19.32 -5.49
C TRP A 396 9.63 20.62 -5.30
N PRO A 397 9.08 21.83 -5.56
CA PRO A 397 9.74 23.08 -5.24
C PRO A 397 10.10 23.19 -3.76
N TRP A 398 9.16 22.83 -2.88
CA TRP A 398 9.41 22.81 -1.42
C TRP A 398 10.54 21.84 -1.05
N TYR A 399 10.55 20.62 -1.61
CA TYR A 399 11.59 19.63 -1.32
C TYR A 399 12.96 20.08 -1.84
N ARG A 400 13.01 20.70 -3.04
CA ARG A 400 14.25 21.28 -3.59
C ARG A 400 14.80 22.37 -2.68
N GLU A 401 13.96 23.31 -2.28
CA GLU A 401 14.38 24.45 -1.48
C GLU A 401 14.84 24.02 -0.08
N TYR A 402 14.05 23.20 0.63
CA TYR A 402 14.24 22.98 2.07
C TYR A 402 14.89 21.66 2.44
N VAL A 403 14.82 20.63 1.58
CA VAL A 403 15.47 19.33 1.85
C VAL A 403 16.77 19.20 1.06
N LEU A 404 16.77 19.61 -0.21
CA LEU A 404 17.96 19.56 -1.06
C LEU A 404 18.83 20.83 -0.99
N MET A 405 18.34 21.89 -0.34
CA MET A 405 19.03 23.19 -0.20
C MET A 405 19.42 23.79 -1.56
N LEU A 406 18.57 23.61 -2.58
CA LEU A 406 18.75 24.16 -3.92
C LEU A 406 17.95 25.45 -4.06
N ALA A 407 18.65 26.58 -4.27
CA ALA A 407 18.00 27.83 -4.64
C ALA A 407 17.49 27.77 -6.09
N ASP A 408 16.32 28.34 -6.34
CA ASP A 408 15.82 28.56 -7.69
C ASP A 408 16.76 29.47 -8.48
N ARG A 409 16.89 29.20 -9.78
CA ARG A 409 17.57 30.15 -10.67
C ARG A 409 16.75 31.45 -10.68
N PRO A 410 17.35 32.63 -10.52
CA PRO A 410 16.68 33.84 -10.95
C PRO A 410 16.35 33.66 -12.44
N ALA A 411 15.10 33.96 -12.82
CA ALA A 411 14.70 33.93 -14.22
C ALA A 411 15.70 34.78 -15.02
N GLU A 412 16.35 34.17 -16.02
CA GLU A 412 17.14 34.92 -17.00
C GLU A 412 16.18 35.96 -17.62
N GLN A 413 16.50 37.23 -17.39
CA GLN A 413 15.74 38.39 -17.88
C GLN A 413 15.90 38.57 -19.39
#